data_AF-A0A2G5I4P3-F1
#
_entry.id   AF-A0A2G5I4P3-F1
#
_cell.length_a   1.000
_cell.length_b   1.000
_cell.length_c   1.000
_cell.angle_alpha   90.00
_cell.angle_beta   90.00
_cell.angle_gamma   90.00
#
_symmetry.space_group_name_H-M   'P 1'
#
loop_
_entity.id
_entity.type
_entity.pdbx_description
1 polymer ?
#
loop_
_entity_poly.entity_id
_entity_poly.type
_entity_poly.pdbx_seq_one_letter_code
_entity_poly.pdbx_strand_id
1 'polypeptide(L)'
;MTNKGSGNAATGASSAQDALSLHDLDQQKPPLLRLPRELRDQILGYLFAHSPPRPILGCRLPVTMHTCQQLREETAQLYYPKKTWICLSHDLDRLATAFDPQHKQYLYAVSYAFYMFKVATPQDAILQADHLDKRHGLEKGTIWVRCLKQNGGMRSYNALGTAVD
;
A
#
# COMPACT_ATOMS: atom_id res chain seq x y z
N MET A 1 -20.61 75.65 -2.31
CA MET A 1 -20.82 74.75 -3.47
C MET A 1 -19.44 74.45 -4.05
N THR A 2 -18.82 73.32 -3.68
CA THR A 2 -18.69 72.07 -4.50
C THR A 2 -17.75 72.28 -5.71
N ASN A 3 -16.75 71.47 -6.04
CA ASN A 3 -16.26 70.17 -5.56
C ASN A 3 -14.83 69.92 -6.12
N LYS A 4 -14.13 68.93 -5.53
CA LYS A 4 -12.83 68.33 -5.88
C LYS A 4 -12.73 67.78 -7.32
N GLY A 5 -11.48 67.55 -7.76
CA GLY A 5 -11.17 66.63 -8.86
C GLY A 5 -9.68 66.26 -9.01
N SER A 6 -9.11 65.56 -8.03
CA SER A 6 -7.87 64.77 -8.19
C SER A 6 -8.10 63.56 -9.11
N GLY A 7 -7.13 63.25 -9.97
CA GLY A 7 -7.05 61.99 -10.70
C GLY A 7 -5.66 61.36 -10.53
N ASN A 8 -5.54 60.46 -9.54
CA ASN A 8 -4.34 59.69 -9.21
C ASN A 8 -4.09 58.59 -10.26
N ALA A 9 -2.84 58.47 -10.71
CA ALA A 9 -2.33 57.27 -11.38
C ALA A 9 -1.76 56.31 -10.33
N ALA A 10 -2.42 55.17 -10.10
CA ALA A 10 -1.88 54.05 -9.31
C ALA A 10 -2.65 52.76 -9.59
N THR A 11 -2.36 52.09 -10.72
CA THR A 11 -2.86 50.74 -11.02
C THR A 11 -1.74 49.94 -11.69
N GLY A 12 -0.79 49.44 -10.89
CA GLY A 12 0.31 48.62 -11.40
C GLY A 12 1.10 47.85 -10.34
N ALA A 13 0.92 48.14 -9.05
CA ALA A 13 1.69 47.52 -7.97
C ALA A 13 1.04 46.27 -7.35
N SER A 14 -0.21 45.95 -7.68
CA SER A 14 -0.99 44.92 -6.98
C SER A 14 -0.75 43.49 -7.48
N SER A 15 -0.31 43.27 -8.72
CA SER A 15 -0.18 41.92 -9.30
C SER A 15 1.17 41.25 -9.01
N ALA A 16 2.21 42.02 -8.70
CA ALA A 16 3.54 41.49 -8.39
C ALA A 16 3.64 40.95 -6.95
N GLN A 17 2.90 41.55 -6.00
CA GLN A 17 2.91 41.14 -4.60
C GLN A 17 2.14 39.83 -4.35
N ASP A 18 1.11 39.56 -5.15
CA ASP A 18 0.38 38.27 -5.10
C ASP A 18 1.22 37.10 -5.64
N ALA A 19 2.10 37.34 -6.62
CA ALA A 19 3.01 36.31 -7.14
C ALA A 19 4.19 35.99 -6.19
N LEU A 20 4.64 36.97 -5.41
CA LEU A 20 5.72 36.80 -4.43
C LEU A 20 5.27 36.11 -3.14
N SER A 21 3.97 36.11 -2.84
CA SER A 21 3.41 35.49 -1.63
C SER A 21 3.26 33.96 -1.73
N LEU A 22 3.40 33.38 -2.92
CA LEU A 22 3.31 31.94 -3.16
C LEU A 22 4.64 31.20 -2.92
N HIS A 23 5.78 31.89 -2.92
CA HIS A 23 7.08 31.24 -2.82
C HIS A 23 7.50 30.85 -1.40
N ASP A 24 6.98 31.51 -0.36
CA ASP A 24 7.41 31.30 1.02
C ASP A 24 6.62 30.19 1.75
N LEU A 25 5.40 29.87 1.31
CA LEU A 25 4.63 28.75 1.85
C LEU A 25 5.17 27.38 1.40
N ASP A 26 5.86 27.35 0.26
CA ASP A 26 6.31 26.10 -0.36
C ASP A 26 7.68 25.63 0.19
N GLN A 27 8.49 26.54 0.77
CA GLN A 27 9.82 26.19 1.26
C GLN A 27 9.82 25.30 2.53
N GLN A 28 8.75 25.30 3.31
CA GLN A 28 8.66 24.47 4.52
C GLN A 28 8.39 22.99 4.22
N LYS A 29 7.78 22.68 3.07
CA LYS A 29 7.48 21.29 2.72
C LYS A 29 8.74 20.62 2.16
N PRO A 30 9.08 19.38 2.55
CA PRO A 30 10.17 18.63 1.94
C PRO A 30 10.03 18.58 0.40
N PRO A 31 11.12 18.68 -0.38
CA PRO A 31 11.05 18.77 -1.85
C PRO A 31 10.22 17.66 -2.50
N LEU A 32 10.35 16.43 -1.98
CA LEU A 32 9.57 15.28 -2.47
C LEU A 32 8.05 15.50 -2.32
N LEU A 33 7.59 16.16 -1.26
CA LEU A 33 6.17 16.38 -0.97
C LEU A 33 5.56 17.58 -1.69
N ARG A 34 6.39 18.39 -2.36
CA ARG A 34 5.97 19.50 -3.24
C ARG A 34 5.57 18.99 -4.62
N LEU A 35 6.20 17.91 -5.08
CA LEU A 35 5.89 17.29 -6.36
C LEU A 35 4.42 16.87 -6.42
N PRO A 36 3.74 16.94 -7.58
CA PRO A 36 2.43 16.33 -7.79
C PRO A 36 2.41 14.83 -7.45
N ARG A 37 1.23 14.31 -7.10
CA ARG A 37 1.08 12.91 -6.66
C ARG A 37 1.58 11.94 -7.71
N GLU A 38 1.33 12.23 -8.98
CA GLU A 38 1.68 11.40 -10.13
C GLU A 38 3.21 11.21 -10.23
N LEU A 39 3.98 12.29 -10.02
CA LEU A 39 5.44 12.21 -10.02
C LEU A 39 5.97 11.47 -8.80
N ARG A 40 5.36 11.65 -7.63
CA ARG A 40 5.71 10.87 -6.43
C ARG A 40 5.43 9.39 -6.66
N ASP A 41 4.31 9.04 -7.27
CA ASP A 41 3.94 7.66 -7.57
C ASP A 41 4.92 7.00 -8.56
N GLN A 42 5.44 7.74 -9.53
CA GLN A 42 6.50 7.25 -10.42
C GLN A 42 7.80 6.98 -9.67
N ILE A 43 8.22 7.91 -8.80
CA ILE A 43 9.42 7.75 -7.96
C ILE A 43 9.26 6.54 -7.03
N LEU A 44 8.16 6.48 -6.29
CA LEU A 44 7.83 5.37 -5.39
C LEU A 44 7.74 4.04 -6.16
N GLY A 45 7.09 4.06 -7.33
CA GLY A 45 6.98 2.92 -8.23
C GLY A 45 8.34 2.37 -8.64
N TYR A 46 9.29 3.25 -9.00
CA TYR A 46 10.66 2.87 -9.31
C TYR A 46 11.36 2.23 -8.10
N LEU A 47 11.23 2.82 -6.91
CA LEU A 47 11.81 2.27 -5.68
C LEU A 47 11.29 0.85 -5.37
N PHE A 48 9.99 0.61 -5.61
CA PHE A 48 9.35 -0.68 -5.27
C PHE A 48 9.56 -1.76 -6.33
N ALA A 49 9.84 -1.38 -7.58
CA ALA A 49 10.18 -2.31 -8.65
C ALA A 49 11.45 -3.13 -8.31
N HIS A 50 12.36 -2.53 -7.53
CA HIS A 50 13.60 -3.16 -7.08
C HIS A 50 13.48 -3.87 -5.72
N SER A 51 12.29 -3.88 -5.10
CA SER A 51 12.08 -4.63 -3.87
C SER A 51 11.68 -6.09 -4.15
N PRO A 52 11.90 -7.03 -3.21
CA PRO A 52 11.52 -8.42 -3.39
C PRO A 52 10.06 -8.57 -3.83
N PRO A 53 9.73 -9.40 -4.84
CA PRO A 53 8.36 -9.57 -5.30
C PRO A 53 7.50 -10.36 -4.29
N ARG A 54 8.15 -11.24 -3.52
CA ARG A 54 7.52 -12.08 -2.51
C ARG A 54 8.11 -11.82 -1.12
N PRO A 55 7.81 -10.68 -0.49
CA PRO A 55 8.33 -10.35 0.84
C PRO A 55 7.79 -11.32 1.89
N ILE A 56 8.63 -11.70 2.85
CA ILE A 56 8.23 -12.52 3.99
C ILE A 56 7.49 -11.63 5.01
N LEU A 57 6.41 -12.13 5.59
CA LEU A 57 5.62 -11.43 6.59
C LEU A 57 6.49 -11.04 7.81
N GLY A 58 6.46 -9.75 8.16
CA GLY A 58 7.32 -9.17 9.20
C GLY A 58 8.73 -8.79 8.73
N CYS A 59 9.02 -8.86 7.42
CA CYS A 59 10.21 -8.22 6.88
C CYS A 59 10.11 -6.69 7.01
N ARG A 60 11.26 -6.01 6.90
CA ARG A 60 11.27 -4.54 6.90
C ARG A 60 10.42 -4.00 5.75
N LEU A 61 9.51 -3.09 6.08
CA LEU A 61 8.72 -2.35 5.10
C LEU A 61 9.61 -1.30 4.40
N PRO A 62 9.20 -0.78 3.23
CA PRO A 62 9.88 0.33 2.59
C PRO A 62 10.08 1.50 3.57
N VAL A 63 11.26 2.12 3.54
CA VAL A 63 11.62 3.24 4.44
C VAL A 63 10.63 4.40 4.34
N THR A 64 10.04 4.60 3.16
CA THR A 64 9.01 5.62 2.91
C THR A 64 7.75 5.44 3.78
N MET A 65 7.46 4.22 4.26
CA MET A 65 6.36 3.94 5.20
C MET A 65 6.61 4.47 6.62
N HIS A 66 7.86 4.81 6.93
CA HIS A 66 8.30 5.26 8.23
C HIS A 66 8.70 6.75 8.24
N THR A 67 8.63 7.44 7.10
CA THR A 67 9.12 8.81 6.97
C THR A 67 8.10 9.85 7.47
N CYS A 68 6.91 9.87 6.89
CA CYS A 68 5.83 10.77 7.30
C CYS A 68 4.46 10.17 6.93
N GLN A 69 3.39 10.69 7.52
CA GLN A 69 2.03 10.18 7.29
C GLN A 69 1.64 10.19 5.82
N GLN A 70 1.97 11.26 5.08
CA GLN A 70 1.64 11.34 3.65
C GLN A 70 2.30 10.17 2.89
N LEU A 71 3.63 10.06 2.91
CA LEU A 71 4.36 8.99 2.20
C LEU A 71 3.99 7.59 2.67
N ARG A 72 3.62 7.43 3.94
CA ARG A 72 3.13 6.16 4.48
C ARG A 72 1.88 5.69 3.73
N GLU A 73 0.89 6.56 3.59
CA GLU A 73 -0.35 6.22 2.88
C GLU A 73 -0.12 6.02 1.38
N GLU A 74 0.68 6.89 0.74
CA GLU A 74 0.98 6.75 -0.69
C GLU A 74 1.73 5.46 -0.99
N THR A 75 2.71 5.14 -0.14
CA THR A 75 3.47 3.89 -0.26
C THR A 75 2.57 2.69 -0.05
N ALA A 76 1.69 2.69 0.96
CA ALA A 76 0.80 1.57 1.22
C ALA A 76 -0.06 1.22 0.01
N GLN A 77 -0.65 2.24 -0.62
CA GLN A 77 -1.50 2.11 -1.81
C GLN A 77 -0.76 1.56 -3.04
N LEU A 78 0.52 1.86 -3.17
CA LEU A 78 1.31 1.41 -4.33
C LEU A 78 2.07 0.10 -4.09
N TYR A 79 2.48 -0.14 -2.85
CA TYR A 79 3.35 -1.24 -2.48
C TYR A 79 2.57 -2.53 -2.27
N TYR A 80 1.55 -2.51 -1.40
CA TYR A 80 0.83 -3.73 -1.03
C TYR A 80 0.12 -4.42 -2.22
N PRO A 81 -0.51 -3.69 -3.18
CA PRO A 81 -1.18 -4.35 -4.29
C PRO A 81 -0.24 -5.06 -5.27
N LYS A 82 1.04 -4.70 -5.28
CA LYS A 82 2.05 -5.24 -6.21
C LYS A 82 2.85 -6.41 -5.65
N LYS A 83 2.54 -6.85 -4.42
CA LYS A 83 3.35 -7.83 -3.69
C LYS A 83 2.50 -9.01 -3.21
N THR A 84 3.07 -10.20 -3.34
CA THR A 84 2.51 -11.41 -2.73
C THR A 84 3.29 -11.73 -1.47
N TRP A 85 2.68 -11.59 -0.31
CA TRP A 85 3.35 -11.79 0.97
C TRP A 85 3.46 -13.26 1.29
N ILE A 86 4.59 -13.71 1.85
CA ILE A 86 4.77 -15.08 2.31
C ILE A 86 4.69 -15.09 3.84
N CYS A 87 3.66 -15.72 4.40
CA CYS A 87 3.59 -16.03 5.81
C CYS A 87 4.31 -17.36 6.09
N LEU A 88 5.44 -17.28 6.78
CA LEU A 88 6.22 -18.42 7.28
C LEU A 88 5.97 -18.67 8.77
N SER A 89 4.76 -18.40 9.24
CA SER A 89 4.40 -18.54 10.65
C SER A 89 3.41 -19.67 10.87
N HIS A 90 3.55 -20.37 11.99
CA HIS A 90 2.49 -21.23 12.52
C HIS A 90 1.38 -20.43 13.19
N ASP A 91 1.72 -19.23 13.65
CA ASP A 91 0.76 -18.31 14.25
C ASP A 91 -0.11 -17.71 13.17
N LEU A 92 -1.38 -18.14 13.13
CA LEU A 92 -2.39 -17.63 12.21
C LEU A 92 -2.67 -16.15 12.48
N ASP A 93 -2.49 -15.67 13.71
CA ASP A 93 -2.77 -14.28 14.10
C ASP A 93 -1.64 -13.31 13.77
N ARG A 94 -0.50 -13.79 13.27
CA ARG A 94 0.64 -12.94 12.89
C ARG A 94 0.27 -11.87 11.87
N LEU A 95 -0.73 -12.13 11.01
CA LEU A 95 -1.20 -11.14 10.04
C LEU A 95 -1.87 -9.93 10.72
N ALA A 96 -2.50 -10.14 11.88
CA ALA A 96 -3.15 -9.07 12.62
C ALA A 96 -2.17 -8.04 13.17
N THR A 97 -0.92 -8.44 13.44
CA THR A 97 0.13 -7.57 14.00
C THR A 97 1.15 -7.09 12.96
N ALA A 98 1.22 -7.75 11.80
CA ALA A 98 2.22 -7.45 10.77
C ALA A 98 1.86 -6.25 9.88
N PHE A 99 0.58 -5.94 9.71
CA PHE A 99 0.10 -4.85 8.87
C PHE A 99 -0.72 -3.85 9.68
N ASP A 100 -0.63 -2.58 9.29
CA ASP A 100 -1.55 -1.56 9.77
C ASP A 100 -2.99 -1.97 9.39
N PRO A 101 -3.95 -1.97 10.34
CA PRO A 101 -5.35 -2.25 10.05
C PRO A 101 -5.92 -1.46 8.87
N GLN A 102 -5.51 -0.19 8.70
CA GLN A 102 -6.00 0.67 7.61
C GLN A 102 -5.47 0.27 6.24
N HIS A 103 -4.32 -0.42 6.18
CA HIS A 103 -3.67 -0.80 4.93
C HIS A 103 -4.01 -2.21 4.46
N LYS A 104 -4.70 -3.01 5.30
CA LYS A 104 -5.11 -4.38 4.95
C LYS A 104 -5.96 -4.44 3.68
N GLN A 105 -6.76 -3.41 3.42
CA GLN A 105 -7.56 -3.28 2.19
C GLN A 105 -6.72 -3.24 0.90
N TYR A 106 -5.43 -2.92 0.99
CA TYR A 106 -4.53 -2.87 -0.17
C TYR A 106 -3.78 -4.19 -0.39
N LEU A 107 -3.94 -5.18 0.50
CA LEU A 107 -3.25 -6.46 0.38
C LEU A 107 -3.81 -7.26 -0.80
N TYR A 108 -2.98 -7.44 -1.82
CA TYR A 108 -3.35 -8.24 -2.98
C TYR A 108 -3.37 -9.75 -2.68
N ALA A 109 -2.29 -10.27 -2.09
CA ALA A 109 -2.18 -11.70 -1.81
C ALA A 109 -1.27 -11.99 -0.61
N VAL A 110 -1.68 -12.95 0.22
CA VAL A 110 -0.85 -13.52 1.30
C VAL A 110 -0.85 -15.04 1.21
N SER A 111 0.31 -15.61 0.91
CA SER A 111 0.53 -17.06 0.86
C SER A 111 1.01 -17.59 2.20
N TYR A 112 0.23 -18.49 2.79
CA TYR A 112 0.66 -19.30 3.91
C TYR A 112 1.44 -20.52 3.37
N ALA A 113 2.76 -20.48 3.52
CA ALA A 113 3.67 -21.45 2.89
C ALA A 113 4.16 -22.54 3.85
N PHE A 114 3.55 -22.69 5.03
CA PHE A 114 4.03 -23.62 6.05
C PHE A 114 3.56 -25.06 5.83
N TYR A 115 4.48 -26.01 5.96
CA TYR A 115 4.30 -27.45 5.67
C TYR A 115 3.47 -28.24 6.70
N MET A 116 3.15 -27.67 7.87
CA MET A 116 2.44 -28.41 8.93
C MET A 116 0.92 -28.34 8.80
N PHE A 117 0.36 -27.34 8.13
CA PHE A 117 -1.02 -27.39 7.68
C PHE A 117 -1.05 -28.19 6.37
N LYS A 118 -0.83 -29.50 6.47
CA LYS A 118 -1.00 -30.41 5.34
C LYS A 118 -2.49 -30.50 5.05
N VAL A 119 -2.97 -29.55 4.27
CA VAL A 119 -4.29 -29.65 3.71
C VAL A 119 -4.21 -30.67 2.58
N ALA A 120 -4.80 -31.84 2.79
CA ALA A 120 -4.68 -32.98 1.89
C ALA A 120 -5.58 -32.85 0.65
N THR A 121 -6.56 -31.95 0.69
CA THR A 121 -7.53 -31.74 -0.39
C THR A 121 -7.60 -30.27 -0.83
N PRO A 122 -7.88 -29.99 -2.10
CA PRO A 122 -8.14 -28.63 -2.57
C PRO A 122 -9.31 -27.95 -1.82
N GLN A 123 -10.37 -28.71 -1.52
CA GLN A 123 -11.58 -28.20 -0.86
C GLN A 123 -11.28 -27.66 0.53
N ASP A 124 -10.52 -28.42 1.32
CA ASP A 124 -10.11 -27.98 2.66
C ASP A 124 -9.23 -26.72 2.57
N ALA A 125 -8.41 -26.58 1.51
CA ALA A 125 -7.51 -25.43 1.37
C ALA A 125 -8.31 -24.16 1.02
N ILE A 126 -9.34 -24.30 0.19
CA ILE A 126 -10.28 -23.22 -0.15
C ILE A 126 -11.08 -22.80 1.09
N LEU A 127 -11.58 -23.76 1.89
CA LEU A 127 -12.30 -23.48 3.13
C LEU A 127 -11.41 -22.79 4.17
N GLN A 128 -10.17 -23.23 4.31
CA GLN A 128 -9.22 -22.61 5.22
C GLN A 128 -8.86 -21.20 4.77
N ALA A 129 -8.66 -20.96 3.47
CA ALA A 129 -8.45 -19.63 2.93
C ALA A 129 -9.63 -18.69 3.25
N ASP A 130 -10.87 -19.15 3.01
CA ASP A 130 -12.09 -18.37 3.32
C ASP A 130 -12.21 -18.04 4.82
N HIS A 131 -11.88 -19.00 5.70
CA HIS A 131 -11.87 -18.77 7.13
C HIS A 131 -10.83 -17.72 7.55
N LEU A 132 -9.63 -17.77 6.97
CA LEU A 132 -8.56 -16.82 7.28
C LEU A 132 -8.87 -15.42 6.73
N ASP A 133 -9.42 -15.31 5.52
CA ASP A 133 -9.85 -14.01 4.96
C ASP A 133 -10.84 -13.34 5.91
N LYS A 134 -11.87 -14.09 6.36
CA LYS A 134 -12.87 -13.60 7.33
C LYS A 134 -12.25 -13.24 8.68
N ARG A 135 -11.40 -14.11 9.23
CA ARG A 135 -10.73 -13.88 10.54
C ARG A 135 -9.91 -12.60 10.54
N HIS A 136 -9.28 -12.26 9.43
CA HIS A 136 -8.41 -11.09 9.34
C HIS A 136 -9.08 -9.83 8.77
N GLY A 137 -10.35 -9.92 8.36
CA GLY A 137 -11.09 -8.83 7.72
C GLY A 137 -10.53 -8.46 6.35
N LEU A 138 -10.07 -9.44 5.59
CA LEU A 138 -9.54 -9.27 4.24
C LEU A 138 -10.61 -9.49 3.18
N GLU A 139 -10.34 -9.04 1.96
CA GLU A 139 -11.15 -9.38 0.81
C GLU A 139 -11.09 -10.89 0.55
N LYS A 140 -12.20 -11.45 0.08
CA LYS A 140 -12.27 -12.88 -0.23
C LYS A 140 -11.32 -13.22 -1.38
N GLY A 141 -10.41 -14.16 -1.15
CA GLY A 141 -9.42 -14.60 -2.13
C GLY A 141 -8.03 -14.00 -1.92
N THR A 142 -7.84 -13.14 -0.92
CA THR A 142 -6.53 -12.56 -0.58
C THR A 142 -5.58 -13.62 -0.02
N ILE A 143 -6.07 -14.54 0.83
CA ILE A 143 -5.24 -15.59 1.42
C ILE A 143 -5.14 -16.82 0.51
N TRP A 144 -3.92 -17.31 0.36
CA TRP A 144 -3.58 -18.52 -0.40
C TRP A 144 -3.02 -19.56 0.55
N VAL A 145 -3.67 -20.73 0.61
CA VAL A 145 -3.30 -21.86 1.47
C VAL A 145 -2.70 -22.96 0.61
N ARG A 146 -1.54 -23.48 1.01
CA ARG A 146 -0.84 -24.54 0.29
C ARG A 146 -1.43 -25.92 0.63
N CYS A 147 -1.82 -26.64 -0.42
CA CYS A 147 -2.29 -28.02 -0.41
C CYS A 147 -1.18 -28.95 -0.89
N LEU A 148 -0.91 -30.01 -0.13
CA LEU A 148 0.02 -31.08 -0.50
C LEU A 148 -0.79 -32.28 -0.99
N LYS A 149 -0.73 -32.54 -2.29
CA LYS A 149 -1.40 -33.68 -2.90
C LYS A 149 -0.70 -34.99 -2.53
N GLN A 150 -1.44 -36.10 -2.60
CA GLN A 150 -0.92 -37.44 -2.30
C GLN A 150 0.29 -37.83 -3.17
N ASN A 151 0.38 -37.31 -4.40
CA ASN A 151 1.52 -37.53 -5.29
C ASN A 151 2.75 -36.64 -4.97
N GLY A 152 2.74 -35.90 -3.86
CA GLY A 152 3.80 -34.97 -3.45
C GLY A 152 3.74 -33.61 -4.15
N GLY A 153 2.83 -33.40 -5.10
CA GLY A 153 2.64 -32.10 -5.76
C GLY A 153 2.06 -31.07 -4.80
N MET A 154 2.61 -29.85 -4.81
CA MET A 154 2.08 -28.73 -4.04
C MET A 154 1.31 -27.79 -4.96
N ARG A 155 0.16 -27.32 -4.48
CA ARG A 155 -0.58 -26.20 -5.09
C ARG A 155 -1.19 -25.34 -4.02
N SER A 156 -1.20 -24.03 -4.24
CA SER A 156 -1.89 -23.08 -3.39
C SER A 156 -3.28 -22.78 -3.93
N TYR A 157 -4.25 -22.71 -3.04
CA TYR A 157 -5.64 -22.39 -3.35
C TYR A 157 -6.11 -21.19 -2.53
N ASN A 158 -6.99 -20.37 -3.09
CA ASN A 158 -7.66 -19.29 -2.35
C ASN A 158 -9.16 -19.55 -2.19
N ALA A 159 -9.84 -18.66 -1.46
CA ALA A 159 -11.28 -18.78 -1.18
C ALA A 159 -12.20 -18.71 -2.42
N LEU A 160 -11.67 -18.30 -3.57
CA LEU A 160 -12.38 -18.26 -4.86
C LEU A 160 -12.22 -19.56 -5.66
N GLY A 161 -11.43 -20.52 -5.16
CA GLY A 161 -11.12 -21.75 -5.87
C GLY A 161 -10.01 -21.62 -6.91
N THR A 162 -9.37 -20.45 -7.02
CA THR A 162 -8.22 -20.26 -7.90
C THR A 162 -7.04 -21.06 -7.39
N ALA A 163 -6.24 -21.62 -8.31
CA ALA A 163 -5.09 -22.45 -7.98
C ALA A 163 -3.81 -21.92 -8.66
N VAL A 164 -2.71 -21.93 -7.91
CA VAL A 164 -1.35 -21.62 -8.41
C VAL A 164 -0.36 -22.65 -7.84
N ASP A 165 0.80 -22.81 -8.49
CA ASP A 165 1.85 -23.72 -8.05
C ASP A 165 2.76 -23.10 -6.95
#